data_AF-A0A063YXQ6-F1
#
_entry.id   AF-A0A063YXQ6-F1
#
_cell.length_a   1.000
_cell.length_b   1.000
_cell.length_c   1.000
_cell.angle_alpha   90.00
_cell.angle_beta   90.00
_cell.angle_gamma   90.00
#
_symmetry.space_group_name_H-M   'P 1'
#
loop_
_entity.id
_entity.type
_entity.pdbx_description
1 polymer ?
#
loop_
_entity_poly.entity_id
_entity_poly.type
_entity_poly.pdbx_seq_one_letter_code
_entity_poly.pdbx_strand_id
1 'polypeptide(L)'
;MKRANRDGLIVSEPGYRFNEQNNAVAAWQNTLNPPPPNERISEERAARGREVFVRAGCIRCHAGAYLTNNRVVAANVIGTEPSRAKALKKTEKVFGEAVLYAPDTPVPIPKGAKVLNVPTNRLDPKQLRLAFAHGDSPGGYKVPSLIGLAWSAPYLHDGGVAVGPNGELGLSGTVQKGIAPDARNSLRALIDRTWRGRVIAANAAVPALKSVHVTGAGHRYWIDHQAGFTKEEQEAVLDYLLSLTSH
;
A
#
# COMPACT_ATOMS: atom_id res chain seq x y z
N MET A 1 33.60 -6.59 17.54
CA MET A 1 32.45 -5.66 17.42
C MET A 1 31.25 -6.47 16.96
N LYS A 2 30.24 -6.67 17.82
CA LYS A 2 29.03 -7.43 17.46
C LYS A 2 28.22 -6.61 16.45
N ARG A 3 28.38 -6.92 15.15
CA ARG A 3 27.56 -6.34 14.07
C ARG A 3 26.20 -7.03 14.14
N ALA A 4 25.32 -6.47 14.97
CA ALA A 4 23.98 -6.99 15.19
C ALA A 4 23.07 -6.53 14.05
N ASN A 5 22.87 -7.35 13.04
CA ASN A 5 21.61 -7.35 12.31
C ASN A 5 20.69 -8.32 13.07
N ARG A 6 20.07 -7.85 14.16
CA ARG A 6 19.36 -8.74 15.11
C ARG A 6 17.95 -9.13 14.68
N ASP A 7 17.38 -8.49 13.65
CA ASP A 7 16.01 -8.79 13.21
C ASP A 7 15.85 -8.98 11.68
N GLY A 8 16.95 -9.05 10.92
CA GLY A 8 16.93 -9.28 9.48
C GLY A 8 17.83 -10.44 9.09
N LEU A 9 17.32 -11.67 9.17
CA LEU A 9 18.00 -12.81 8.56
C LEU A 9 18.02 -12.60 7.05
N ILE A 10 19.15 -12.15 6.50
CA ILE A 10 19.39 -12.25 5.06
C ILE A 10 19.65 -13.73 4.78
N VAL A 11 18.64 -14.39 4.20
CA VAL A 11 18.67 -15.81 3.89
C VAL A 11 19.67 -16.06 2.77
N SER A 12 20.58 -17.02 2.97
CA SER A 12 21.52 -17.48 1.95
C SER A 12 21.93 -18.91 2.24
N GLU A 13 21.92 -19.77 1.23
CA GLU A 13 22.22 -21.20 1.36
C GLU A 13 23.68 -21.54 0.98
N PRO A 14 24.30 -22.55 1.62
CA PRO A 14 25.62 -23.04 1.22
C PRO A 14 25.68 -23.40 -0.28
N GLY A 15 26.76 -23.01 -0.94
CA GLY A 15 26.94 -23.21 -2.39
C GLY A 15 26.48 -22.04 -3.27
N TYR A 16 25.74 -21.07 -2.71
CA TYR A 16 25.41 -19.81 -3.37
C TYR A 16 26.30 -18.65 -2.89
N ARG A 17 26.16 -17.50 -3.54
CA ARG A 17 26.72 -16.24 -3.06
C ARG A 17 25.76 -15.54 -2.11
N PHE A 18 26.29 -14.66 -1.26
CA PHE A 18 25.52 -13.89 -0.30
C PHE A 18 24.36 -13.14 -0.99
N ASN A 19 23.14 -13.34 -0.47
CA ASN A 19 21.90 -12.70 -0.93
C ASN A 19 21.53 -12.99 -2.41
N GLU A 20 22.19 -13.95 -3.07
CA GLU A 20 21.95 -14.29 -4.48
C GLU A 20 20.51 -14.72 -4.72
N GLN A 21 19.99 -15.62 -3.89
CA GLN A 21 18.65 -16.17 -4.02
C GLN A 21 17.57 -15.11 -3.77
N ASN A 22 17.76 -14.26 -2.76
CA ASN A 22 16.88 -13.14 -2.49
C ASN A 22 16.85 -12.14 -3.66
N ASN A 23 18.01 -11.86 -4.26
CA ASN A 23 18.09 -11.02 -5.45
C ASN A 23 17.38 -11.67 -6.66
N ALA A 24 17.47 -12.99 -6.82
CA ALA A 24 16.74 -13.71 -7.87
C ALA A 24 15.21 -13.60 -7.68
N VAL A 25 14.72 -13.75 -6.44
CA VAL A 25 13.29 -13.56 -6.12
C VAL A 25 12.87 -12.11 -6.36
N ALA A 26 13.67 -11.13 -5.96
CA ALA A 26 13.38 -9.72 -6.22
C ALA A 26 13.36 -9.40 -7.73
N ALA A 27 14.27 -9.99 -8.50
CA ALA A 27 14.28 -9.85 -9.96
C ALA A 27 13.02 -10.45 -10.60
N TRP A 28 12.57 -11.62 -10.15
CA TRP A 28 11.29 -12.21 -10.55
C TRP A 28 10.10 -11.34 -10.14
N GLN A 29 10.07 -10.81 -8.92
CA GLN A 29 8.99 -9.91 -8.48
C GLN A 29 8.90 -8.64 -9.33
N ASN A 30 10.03 -8.14 -9.83
CA ASN A 30 10.06 -6.99 -10.74
C ASN A 30 9.49 -7.28 -12.14
N THR A 31 9.26 -8.54 -12.51
CA THR A 31 8.59 -8.90 -13.79
C THR A 31 7.08 -9.09 -13.63
N LEU A 32 6.56 -9.04 -12.40
CA LEU A 32 5.15 -9.26 -12.13
C LEU A 32 4.30 -8.07 -12.58
N ASN A 33 3.31 -8.38 -13.41
CA ASN A 33 2.27 -7.47 -13.86
C ASN A 33 0.91 -8.04 -13.43
N PRO A 34 -0.01 -7.22 -12.91
CA PRO A 34 -1.34 -7.70 -12.62
C PRO A 34 -2.03 -8.12 -13.93
N PRO A 35 -2.88 -9.16 -13.91
CA PRO A 35 -3.69 -9.53 -15.06
C PRO A 35 -4.55 -8.35 -15.55
N PRO A 36 -4.92 -8.30 -16.84
CA PRO A 36 -5.90 -7.33 -17.31
C PRO A 36 -7.23 -7.54 -16.58
N PRO A 37 -7.98 -6.46 -16.27
CA PRO A 37 -9.28 -6.58 -15.61
C PRO A 37 -10.27 -7.40 -16.45
N ASN A 38 -11.19 -8.10 -15.78
CA ASN A 38 -12.22 -8.91 -16.45
C ASN A 38 -13.18 -8.06 -17.30
N GLU A 39 -13.48 -6.84 -16.86
CA GLU A 39 -14.33 -5.90 -17.60
C GLU A 39 -13.46 -5.05 -18.53
N ARG A 40 -13.77 -5.09 -19.84
CA ARG A 40 -13.12 -4.22 -20.82
C ARG A 40 -13.79 -2.85 -20.79
N ILE A 41 -13.03 -1.85 -20.33
CA ILE A 41 -13.46 -0.47 -20.26
C ILE A 41 -12.95 0.26 -21.50
N SER A 42 -13.82 1.00 -22.19
CA SER A 42 -13.42 1.75 -23.39
C SER A 42 -12.47 2.88 -23.02
N GLU A 43 -11.56 3.23 -23.94
CA GLU A 43 -10.63 4.36 -23.76
C GLU A 43 -11.37 5.67 -23.48
N GLU A 44 -12.52 5.87 -24.14
CA GLU A 44 -13.36 7.04 -23.91
C GLU A 44 -13.92 7.11 -22.47
N ARG A 45 -14.41 5.98 -21.91
CA ARG A 45 -14.88 5.92 -20.53
C ARG A 45 -13.73 6.15 -19.55
N ALA A 46 -12.59 5.52 -19.78
CA ALA A 46 -11.39 5.70 -18.97
C ALA A 46 -10.88 7.15 -19.01
N ALA A 47 -10.92 7.81 -20.18
CA ALA A 47 -10.52 9.21 -20.33
C ALA A 47 -11.41 10.16 -19.52
N ARG A 48 -12.74 10.00 -19.59
CA ARG A 48 -13.68 10.78 -18.77
C ARG A 48 -13.42 10.58 -17.27
N GLY A 49 -13.18 9.34 -16.84
CA GLY A 49 -12.84 9.04 -15.46
C GLY A 49 -11.52 9.66 -15.00
N ARG A 50 -10.52 9.71 -15.89
CA ARG A 50 -9.24 10.37 -15.62
C ARG A 50 -9.41 11.87 -15.40
N GLU A 51 -10.29 12.54 -16.13
CA GLU A 51 -10.57 13.97 -15.92
C GLU A 51 -11.16 14.22 -14.53
N VAL A 52 -12.12 13.38 -14.10
CA VAL A 52 -12.67 13.42 -12.75
C VAL A 52 -11.58 13.17 -11.71
N PHE A 53 -10.73 12.17 -11.91
CA PHE A 53 -9.61 11.84 -11.03
C PHE A 53 -8.63 13.01 -10.85
N VAL A 54 -8.30 13.71 -11.94
CA VAL A 54 -7.44 14.90 -11.94
C VAL A 54 -8.13 16.05 -11.20
N ARG A 55 -9.39 16.34 -11.52
CA ARG A 55 -10.16 17.43 -10.92
C ARG A 55 -10.41 17.22 -9.42
N ALA A 56 -10.59 15.96 -8.99
CA ALA A 56 -10.65 15.58 -7.58
C ALA A 56 -9.31 15.72 -6.84
N GLY A 57 -8.22 16.02 -7.56
CA GLY A 57 -6.89 16.27 -6.98
C GLY A 57 -6.12 14.99 -6.62
N CYS A 58 -6.60 13.82 -7.05
CA CYS A 58 -5.99 12.52 -6.72
C CYS A 58 -4.53 12.43 -7.20
N ILE A 59 -4.20 13.11 -8.32
CA ILE A 59 -2.85 13.18 -8.89
C ILE A 59 -1.81 13.83 -7.97
N ARG A 60 -2.20 14.53 -6.90
CA ARG A 60 -1.25 15.07 -5.91
C ARG A 60 -0.43 13.97 -5.24
N CYS A 61 -1.03 12.79 -5.07
CA CYS A 61 -0.37 11.61 -4.51
C CYS A 61 -0.19 10.51 -5.57
N HIS A 62 -1.19 10.32 -6.42
CA HIS A 62 -1.25 9.24 -7.40
C HIS A 62 -0.95 9.75 -8.83
N ALA A 63 0.30 10.10 -9.08
CA ALA A 63 0.76 10.61 -10.38
C ALA A 63 1.87 9.73 -10.98
N GLY A 64 2.23 10.04 -12.23
CA GLY A 64 3.28 9.33 -12.98
C GLY A 64 2.80 8.00 -13.54
N ALA A 65 3.71 7.28 -14.19
CA ALA A 65 3.42 6.03 -14.92
C ALA A 65 2.78 4.95 -14.03
N TYR A 66 3.14 4.91 -12.75
CA TYR A 66 2.63 3.93 -11.79
C TYR A 66 1.54 4.49 -10.86
N LEU A 67 1.06 5.72 -11.10
CA LEU A 67 0.06 6.38 -10.26
C LEU A 67 0.42 6.37 -8.77
N THR A 68 1.68 6.67 -8.49
CA THR A 68 2.25 6.88 -7.16
C THR A 68 3.40 7.88 -7.26
N ASN A 69 3.44 8.83 -6.34
CA ASN A 69 4.58 9.73 -6.18
C ASN A 69 5.77 9.07 -5.45
N ASN A 70 5.67 7.80 -5.06
CA ASN A 70 6.65 7.04 -4.30
C ASN A 70 7.07 7.70 -2.97
N ARG A 71 6.18 8.51 -2.38
CA ARG A 71 6.40 9.15 -1.08
C ARG A 71 5.60 8.47 0.03
N VAL A 72 6.06 8.64 1.25
CA VAL A 72 5.34 8.36 2.49
C VAL A 72 4.57 9.61 2.89
N VAL A 73 3.27 9.44 3.15
CA VAL A 73 2.38 10.49 3.66
C VAL A 73 2.10 10.22 5.13
N ALA A 74 2.15 11.27 5.94
CA ALA A 74 2.01 11.15 7.39
C ALA A 74 0.61 10.64 7.77
N ALA A 75 0.54 9.77 8.78
CA ALA A 75 -0.71 9.12 9.17
C ALA A 75 -1.79 10.13 9.62
N ASN A 76 -1.40 11.26 10.20
CA ASN A 76 -2.33 12.33 10.57
C ASN A 76 -2.87 13.13 9.36
N VAL A 77 -2.15 13.14 8.23
CA VAL A 77 -2.59 13.79 6.99
C VAL A 77 -3.62 12.93 6.26
N ILE A 78 -3.34 11.63 6.11
CA ILE A 78 -4.29 10.71 5.43
C ILE A 78 -5.43 10.25 6.35
N GLY A 79 -5.27 10.33 7.67
CA GLY A 79 -6.28 9.98 8.66
C GLY A 79 -6.72 8.51 8.72
N THR A 80 -5.99 7.58 8.08
CA THR A 80 -6.26 6.13 8.22
C THR A 80 -5.76 5.63 9.56
N GLU A 81 -6.11 4.39 9.92
CA GLU A 81 -5.70 3.79 11.19
C GLU A 81 -4.18 3.95 11.41
N PRO A 82 -3.73 4.52 12.56
CA PRO A 82 -2.35 4.96 12.72
C PRO A 82 -1.42 3.96 13.42
N SER A 83 -1.92 2.83 13.93
CA SER A 83 -1.13 1.90 14.73
C SER A 83 0.03 1.30 13.92
N ARG A 84 -0.24 0.87 12.68
CA ARG A 84 0.77 0.27 11.80
C ARG A 84 1.84 1.28 11.39
N ALA A 85 1.48 2.54 11.17
CA ALA A 85 2.43 3.62 10.86
C ALA A 85 3.52 3.80 11.94
N LYS A 86 3.24 3.43 13.19
CA LYS A 86 4.17 3.56 14.33
C LYS A 86 4.89 2.26 14.70
N ALA A 87 4.60 1.15 14.01
CA ALA A 87 5.06 -0.18 14.40
C ALA A 87 6.60 -0.30 14.45
N LEU A 88 7.31 0.45 13.61
CA LEU A 88 8.77 0.40 13.51
C LEU A 88 9.48 1.45 14.39
N LYS A 89 8.77 2.23 15.20
CA LYS A 89 9.37 3.30 16.02
C LYS A 89 10.53 2.82 16.89
N LYS A 90 10.39 1.62 17.47
CA LYS A 90 11.42 1.04 18.36
C LYS A 90 12.70 0.65 17.61
N THR A 91 12.69 0.55 16.27
CA THR A 91 13.87 0.17 15.50
C THR A 91 14.96 1.23 15.54
N GLU A 92 14.62 2.50 15.86
CA GLU A 92 15.58 3.59 16.04
C GLU A 92 16.69 3.25 17.04
N LYS A 93 16.35 2.47 18.08
CA LYS A 93 17.29 2.09 19.15
C LYS A 93 18.23 0.94 18.77
N VAL A 94 17.96 0.26 17.66
CA VAL A 94 18.67 -0.96 17.26
C VAL A 94 19.28 -0.88 15.87
N PHE A 95 18.80 0.01 15.00
CA PHE A 95 19.37 0.22 13.69
C PHE A 95 20.78 0.82 13.82
N GLY A 96 21.75 0.12 13.25
CA GLY A 96 23.13 0.57 13.11
C GLY A 96 23.43 1.04 11.69
N GLU A 97 24.72 1.09 11.38
CA GLU A 97 25.17 1.37 10.01
C GLU A 97 24.62 0.34 9.02
N ALA A 98 24.06 0.82 7.91
CA ALA A 98 23.54 -0.03 6.86
C ALA A 98 24.69 -0.64 6.06
N VAL A 99 24.98 -1.91 6.30
CA VAL A 99 26.08 -2.65 5.68
C VAL A 99 25.62 -4.01 5.16
N LEU A 100 26.32 -4.53 4.17
CA LEU A 100 26.07 -5.85 3.57
C LEU A 100 27.39 -6.55 3.22
N TYR A 101 27.42 -7.88 3.21
CA TYR A 101 28.57 -8.60 2.63
C TYR A 101 28.60 -8.38 1.12
N ALA A 102 29.80 -8.35 0.53
CA ALA A 102 29.92 -8.17 -0.90
C ALA A 102 29.15 -9.28 -1.67
N PRO A 103 28.42 -8.95 -2.75
CA PRO A 103 27.57 -9.94 -3.46
C PRO A 103 28.32 -11.15 -4.06
N ASP A 104 29.64 -11.09 -4.16
CA ASP A 104 30.52 -12.18 -4.60
C ASP A 104 31.00 -13.08 -3.43
N THR A 105 30.62 -12.75 -2.19
CA THR A 105 31.00 -13.54 -1.00
C THR A 105 30.33 -14.92 -1.04
N PRO A 106 31.09 -16.03 -0.92
CA PRO A 106 30.50 -17.37 -0.89
C PRO A 106 29.77 -17.63 0.43
N VAL A 107 28.85 -18.59 0.42
CA VAL A 107 28.15 -19.08 1.61
C VAL A 107 28.59 -20.53 1.88
N PRO A 108 29.05 -20.89 3.09
CA PRO A 108 29.09 -20.09 4.33
C PRO A 108 30.03 -18.88 4.26
N ILE A 109 29.63 -17.78 4.92
CA ILE A 109 30.39 -16.52 4.92
C ILE A 109 31.78 -16.72 5.55
N PRO A 110 32.88 -16.51 4.81
CA PRO A 110 34.23 -16.66 5.34
C PRO A 110 34.55 -15.65 6.44
N LYS A 111 35.46 -16.00 7.34
CA LYS A 111 36.03 -15.03 8.29
C LYS A 111 36.72 -13.90 7.50
N GLY A 112 36.46 -12.66 7.88
CA GLY A 112 37.05 -11.49 7.21
C GLY A 112 36.44 -11.15 5.85
N ALA A 113 35.28 -11.72 5.49
CA ALA A 113 34.57 -11.37 4.27
C ALA A 113 34.38 -9.84 4.13
N LYS A 114 34.49 -9.36 2.88
CA LYS A 114 34.36 -7.93 2.56
C LYS A 114 32.97 -7.45 2.92
N VAL A 115 32.90 -6.34 3.65
CA VAL A 115 31.67 -5.65 4.00
C VAL A 115 31.60 -4.33 3.23
N LEU A 116 30.46 -4.06 2.63
CA LEU A 116 30.16 -2.87 1.86
C LEU A 116 29.15 -2.01 2.62
N ASN A 117 29.31 -0.69 2.51
CA ASN A 117 28.32 0.25 2.99
C ASN A 117 27.18 0.37 1.99
N VAL A 118 25.95 0.39 2.48
CA VAL A 118 24.76 0.68 1.67
C VAL A 118 24.71 2.19 1.41
N PRO A 119 24.63 2.63 0.14
CA PRO A 119 24.55 4.05 -0.17
C PRO A 119 23.20 4.62 0.27
N THR A 120 23.19 5.34 1.39
CA THR A 120 21.98 5.98 1.95
C THR A 120 21.96 7.50 1.77
N ASN A 121 23.04 8.08 1.23
CA ASN A 121 23.21 9.53 1.03
C ASN A 121 22.17 10.18 0.10
N ARG A 122 21.52 9.40 -0.78
CA ARG A 122 20.47 9.88 -1.68
C ARG A 122 19.06 9.79 -1.08
N LEU A 123 18.91 9.20 0.10
CA LEU A 123 17.61 9.02 0.73
C LEU A 123 17.17 10.30 1.44
N ASP A 124 15.89 10.68 1.27
CA ASP A 124 15.31 11.84 1.95
C ASP A 124 15.17 11.53 3.46
N PRO A 125 15.90 12.23 4.35
CA PRO A 125 15.87 11.95 5.79
C PRO A 125 14.48 12.13 6.41
N LYS A 126 13.65 13.03 5.87
CA LYS A 126 12.28 13.22 6.35
C LYS A 126 11.41 12.02 5.99
N GLN A 127 11.61 11.44 4.81
CA GLN A 127 10.89 10.23 4.39
C GLN A 127 11.31 9.02 5.23
N LEU A 128 12.60 8.88 5.56
CA LEU A 128 13.07 7.81 6.45
C LEU A 128 12.46 7.92 7.86
N ARG A 129 12.50 9.10 8.46
CA ARG A 129 11.87 9.35 9.77
C ARG A 129 10.37 9.04 9.74
N LEU A 130 9.70 9.36 8.63
CA LEU A 130 8.28 9.08 8.47
C LEU A 130 7.98 7.60 8.26
N ALA A 131 8.76 6.91 7.42
CA ALA A 131 8.59 5.49 7.11
C ALA A 131 8.77 4.59 8.34
N PHE A 132 9.70 4.95 9.23
CA PHE A 132 10.01 4.15 10.42
C PHE A 132 9.44 4.73 11.72
N ALA A 133 8.75 5.87 11.67
CA ALA A 133 8.25 6.59 12.84
C ALA A 133 9.33 6.91 13.91
N HIS A 134 10.58 7.14 13.48
CA HIS A 134 11.71 7.46 14.36
C HIS A 134 11.55 8.86 14.99
N GLY A 135 12.07 9.02 16.20
CA GLY A 135 11.98 10.25 16.98
C GLY A 135 10.54 10.59 17.38
N ASP A 136 10.13 11.81 17.07
CA ASP A 136 8.78 12.37 17.30
C ASP A 136 7.82 12.11 16.12
N SER A 137 8.28 11.44 15.07
CA SER A 137 7.50 11.20 13.86
C SER A 137 6.18 10.47 14.16
N PRO A 138 5.05 10.91 13.55
CA PRO A 138 3.78 10.22 13.69
C PRO A 138 3.72 8.89 12.93
N GLY A 139 4.74 8.59 12.11
CA GLY A 139 4.70 7.53 11.13
C GLY A 139 3.89 7.92 9.89
N GLY A 140 3.92 7.07 8.87
CA GLY A 140 3.12 7.26 7.68
C GLY A 140 3.00 6.02 6.81
N TYR A 141 2.31 6.19 5.68
CA TYR A 141 2.11 5.14 4.70
C TYR A 141 2.66 5.58 3.35
N LYS A 142 3.36 4.67 2.68
CA LYS A 142 3.75 4.86 1.28
C LYS A 142 2.47 4.96 0.43
N VAL A 143 2.42 5.93 -0.47
CA VAL A 143 1.37 5.98 -1.50
C VAL A 143 1.51 4.74 -2.40
N PRO A 144 0.55 3.80 -2.43
CA PRO A 144 0.64 2.63 -3.27
C PRO A 144 0.43 3.01 -4.75
N SER A 145 0.91 2.15 -5.64
CA SER A 145 0.49 2.17 -7.05
C SER A 145 -1.02 1.92 -7.14
N LEU A 146 -1.69 2.53 -8.11
CA LEU A 146 -3.09 2.23 -8.42
C LEU A 146 -3.23 1.21 -9.57
N ILE A 147 -2.13 0.70 -10.10
CA ILE A 147 -2.17 -0.36 -11.12
C ILE A 147 -2.66 -1.66 -10.48
N GLY A 148 -3.63 -2.32 -11.12
CA GLY A 148 -4.19 -3.59 -10.63
C GLY A 148 -5.23 -3.46 -9.51
N LEU A 149 -5.87 -2.30 -9.35
CA LEU A 149 -6.94 -2.10 -8.36
C LEU A 149 -8.10 -3.08 -8.49
N ALA A 150 -8.37 -3.58 -9.71
CA ALA A 150 -9.40 -4.60 -9.96
C ALA A 150 -9.16 -5.92 -9.22
N TRP A 151 -7.92 -6.18 -8.76
CA TRP A 151 -7.50 -7.45 -8.16
C TRP A 151 -7.08 -7.36 -6.70
N SER A 152 -7.15 -6.16 -6.10
CA SER A 152 -6.57 -5.89 -4.78
C SER A 152 -7.59 -5.45 -3.73
N ALA A 153 -8.89 -5.59 -4.01
CA ALA A 153 -9.89 -5.46 -2.96
C ALA A 153 -9.68 -6.56 -1.89
N PRO A 154 -9.78 -6.24 -0.60
CA PRO A 154 -10.21 -4.96 -0.04
C PRO A 154 -9.08 -3.91 0.09
N TYR A 155 -9.45 -2.63 0.16
CA TYR A 155 -8.50 -1.52 0.08
C TYR A 155 -8.04 -0.98 1.46
N LEU A 156 -7.06 -0.07 1.40
CA LEU A 156 -6.28 0.49 2.52
C LEU A 156 -5.39 -0.54 3.22
N HIS A 157 -4.46 -0.04 4.04
CA HIS A 157 -3.43 -0.87 4.68
C HIS A 157 -3.99 -1.87 5.72
N ASP A 158 -5.16 -1.57 6.29
CA ASP A 158 -5.87 -2.42 7.24
C ASP A 158 -6.87 -3.36 6.53
N GLY A 159 -6.96 -3.27 5.20
CA GLY A 159 -7.98 -3.95 4.40
C GLY A 159 -9.40 -3.52 4.74
N GLY A 160 -9.63 -2.49 5.55
CA GLY A 160 -10.94 -2.20 6.15
C GLY A 160 -12.01 -1.74 5.16
N VAL A 161 -11.65 -1.52 3.90
CA VAL A 161 -12.55 -1.07 2.83
C VAL A 161 -12.99 -2.26 1.99
N ALA A 162 -14.06 -2.91 2.43
CA ALA A 162 -14.64 -4.05 1.74
C ALA A 162 -16.13 -3.84 1.56
N VAL A 163 -16.60 -4.03 0.33
CA VAL A 163 -18.02 -4.17 0.01
C VAL A 163 -18.18 -5.35 -0.95
N GLY A 164 -19.08 -6.27 -0.63
CA GLY A 164 -19.35 -7.44 -1.46
C GLY A 164 -20.18 -7.13 -2.71
N PRO A 165 -20.38 -8.12 -3.60
CA PRO A 165 -21.13 -7.92 -4.84
C PRO A 165 -22.59 -7.52 -4.62
N ASN A 166 -23.20 -7.92 -3.50
CA ASN A 166 -24.60 -7.59 -3.16
C ASN A 166 -24.71 -6.46 -2.13
N GLY A 167 -23.61 -5.73 -1.88
CA GLY A 167 -23.58 -4.61 -0.93
C GLY A 167 -23.31 -5.02 0.51
N GLU A 168 -22.75 -6.21 0.75
CA GLU A 168 -22.29 -6.65 2.06
C GLU A 168 -21.21 -5.71 2.59
N LEU A 169 -21.37 -5.16 3.79
CA LEU A 169 -20.51 -4.06 4.27
C LEU A 169 -19.38 -4.55 5.18
N GLY A 170 -18.18 -4.04 4.96
CA GLY A 170 -17.02 -4.25 5.82
C GLY A 170 -16.47 -5.67 5.76
N LEU A 171 -15.36 -5.92 6.48
CA LEU A 171 -14.77 -7.26 6.56
C LEU A 171 -15.71 -8.26 7.21
N SER A 172 -16.55 -7.79 8.12
CA SER A 172 -17.57 -8.57 8.82
C SER A 172 -18.69 -9.05 7.91
N GLY A 173 -19.07 -8.26 6.91
CA GLY A 173 -20.05 -8.65 5.90
C GLY A 173 -19.46 -9.48 4.76
N THR A 174 -18.14 -9.38 4.52
CA THR A 174 -17.47 -9.97 3.34
C THR A 174 -16.54 -11.12 3.71
N VAL A 175 -15.25 -10.84 3.91
CA VAL A 175 -14.18 -11.83 4.09
C VAL A 175 -14.46 -12.78 5.25
N GLN A 176 -14.98 -12.30 6.38
CA GLN A 176 -15.33 -13.17 7.52
C GLN A 176 -16.47 -14.15 7.24
N LYS A 177 -17.22 -13.93 6.16
CA LYS A 177 -18.30 -14.81 5.69
C LYS A 177 -17.90 -15.62 4.44
N GLY A 178 -16.62 -15.59 4.05
CA GLY A 178 -16.15 -16.23 2.83
C GLY A 178 -16.62 -15.57 1.54
N ILE A 179 -17.10 -14.31 1.61
CA ILE A 179 -17.53 -13.54 0.45
C ILE A 179 -16.37 -12.66 0.01
N ALA A 180 -15.91 -12.84 -1.23
CA ALA A 180 -14.89 -11.99 -1.83
C ALA A 180 -15.42 -10.55 -1.98
N PRO A 181 -14.67 -9.52 -1.53
CA PRO A 181 -15.04 -8.14 -1.78
C PRO A 181 -15.08 -7.83 -3.28
N ASP A 182 -16.09 -7.09 -3.72
CA ASP A 182 -16.20 -6.58 -5.08
C ASP A 182 -15.36 -5.30 -5.23
N ALA A 183 -14.50 -5.25 -6.24
CA ALA A 183 -13.57 -4.15 -6.46
C ALA A 183 -14.30 -2.82 -6.70
N ARG A 184 -15.33 -2.80 -7.57
CA ARG A 184 -16.08 -1.59 -7.89
C ARG A 184 -16.81 -1.05 -6.66
N ASN A 185 -17.53 -1.91 -5.94
CA ASN A 185 -18.28 -1.52 -4.75
C ASN A 185 -17.35 -1.06 -3.62
N SER A 186 -16.21 -1.73 -3.46
CA SER A 186 -15.20 -1.35 -2.46
C SER A 186 -14.53 -0.02 -2.81
N LEU A 187 -14.24 0.26 -4.08
CA LEU A 187 -13.74 1.57 -4.54
C LEU A 187 -14.80 2.66 -4.40
N ARG A 188 -16.07 2.35 -4.66
CA ARG A 188 -17.17 3.30 -4.43
C ARG A 188 -17.22 3.69 -2.96
N ALA A 189 -17.12 2.72 -2.05
CA ALA A 189 -17.01 3.00 -0.61
C ALA A 189 -15.70 3.72 -0.23
N LEU A 190 -14.67 3.69 -1.07
CA LEU A 190 -13.44 4.45 -0.85
C LEU A 190 -13.61 5.94 -1.11
N ILE A 191 -14.35 6.30 -2.15
CA ILE A 191 -14.48 7.68 -2.63
C ILE A 191 -15.83 8.32 -2.26
N ASP A 192 -16.79 7.58 -1.72
CA ASP A 192 -18.09 8.12 -1.30
C ASP A 192 -18.21 8.12 0.23
N ARG A 193 -18.43 9.30 0.83
CA ARG A 193 -18.46 9.44 2.29
C ARG A 193 -19.62 8.70 2.95
N THR A 194 -20.75 8.54 2.26
CA THR A 194 -21.93 7.86 2.79
C THR A 194 -21.69 6.37 2.86
N TRP A 195 -21.20 5.78 1.76
CA TRP A 195 -20.79 4.38 1.73
C TRP A 195 -19.65 4.09 2.70
N ARG A 196 -18.65 4.97 2.75
CA ARG A 196 -17.54 4.88 3.69
C ARG A 196 -18.03 4.81 5.14
N GLY A 197 -18.96 5.69 5.53
CA GLY A 197 -19.54 5.70 6.88
C GLY A 197 -20.20 4.37 7.25
N ARG A 198 -20.93 3.76 6.31
CA ARG A 198 -21.57 2.45 6.50
C ARG A 198 -20.55 1.32 6.69
N VAL A 199 -19.47 1.32 5.91
CA VAL A 199 -18.37 0.33 6.04
C VAL A 199 -17.66 0.46 7.39
N ILE A 200 -17.33 1.69 7.81
CA ILE A 200 -16.70 1.95 9.11
C ILE A 200 -17.60 1.46 10.25
N ALA A 201 -18.90 1.77 10.20
CA ALA A 201 -19.86 1.33 11.21
C ALA A 201 -19.97 -0.21 11.28
N ALA A 202 -20.00 -0.88 10.12
CA ALA A 202 -20.05 -2.35 10.05
C ALA A 202 -18.78 -3.02 10.62
N ASN A 203 -17.60 -2.44 10.40
CA ASN A 203 -16.36 -2.93 11.01
C ASN A 203 -16.35 -2.68 12.53
N ALA A 204 -16.75 -1.47 12.96
CA ALA A 204 -16.75 -1.07 14.37
C ALA A 204 -17.72 -1.88 15.23
N ALA A 205 -18.78 -2.43 14.64
CA ALA A 205 -19.74 -3.31 15.30
C ALA A 205 -19.17 -4.69 15.68
N VAL A 206 -17.99 -5.07 15.17
CA VAL A 206 -17.35 -6.36 15.46
C VAL A 206 -16.16 -6.19 16.40
N PRO A 207 -16.24 -6.66 17.67
CA PRO A 207 -15.17 -6.50 18.65
C PRO A 207 -13.81 -7.07 18.20
N ALA A 208 -13.82 -8.18 17.47
CA ALA A 208 -12.60 -8.80 16.96
C ALA A 208 -11.88 -7.94 15.91
N LEU A 209 -12.60 -7.17 15.08
CA LEU A 209 -11.98 -6.24 14.13
C LEU A 209 -11.38 -5.02 14.83
N LYS A 210 -12.06 -4.55 15.89
CA LYS A 210 -11.57 -3.45 16.72
C LYS A 210 -10.26 -3.82 17.44
N SER A 211 -10.11 -5.05 17.93
CA SER A 211 -8.90 -5.49 18.64
C SER A 211 -7.67 -5.61 17.72
N VAL A 212 -7.88 -5.87 16.43
CA VAL A 212 -6.80 -5.92 15.42
C VAL A 212 -6.71 -4.65 14.58
N HIS A 213 -7.37 -3.56 15.00
CA HIS A 213 -7.28 -2.25 14.35
C HIS A 213 -7.74 -2.22 12.88
N VAL A 214 -8.74 -3.02 12.52
CA VAL A 214 -9.39 -2.92 11.20
C VAL A 214 -10.54 -1.92 11.29
N THR A 215 -10.40 -0.79 10.60
CA THR A 215 -11.37 0.32 10.67
C THR A 215 -11.98 0.64 9.32
N GLY A 216 -11.18 0.65 8.25
CA GLY A 216 -11.54 1.21 6.95
C GLY A 216 -11.69 2.74 6.96
N ALA A 217 -11.17 3.41 8.00
CA ALA A 217 -11.25 4.86 8.15
C ALA A 217 -10.10 5.60 7.43
N GLY A 218 -10.25 6.91 7.27
CA GLY A 218 -9.25 7.77 6.64
C GLY A 218 -9.42 7.91 5.13
N HIS A 219 -8.37 8.39 4.47
CA HIS A 219 -8.34 8.68 3.04
C HIS A 219 -9.56 9.50 2.58
N ARG A 220 -9.82 10.63 3.25
CA ARG A 220 -11.02 11.45 3.08
C ARG A 220 -10.99 12.33 1.83
N TYR A 221 -10.80 11.71 0.67
CA TYR A 221 -10.84 12.32 -0.64
C TYR A 221 -12.09 11.83 -1.36
N TRP A 222 -13.09 12.71 -1.47
CA TRP A 222 -14.44 12.32 -1.86
C TRP A 222 -14.75 12.68 -3.30
N ILE A 223 -15.40 11.75 -3.99
CA ILE A 223 -16.03 11.92 -5.30
C ILE A 223 -17.48 11.52 -5.11
N ASP A 224 -18.26 12.40 -4.51
CA ASP A 224 -19.67 12.25 -4.21
C ASP A 224 -20.43 13.57 -4.43
N HIS A 225 -21.76 13.54 -4.36
CA HIS A 225 -22.60 14.71 -4.58
C HIS A 225 -22.27 15.87 -3.63
N GLN A 226 -21.90 15.58 -2.38
CA GLN A 226 -21.51 16.61 -1.42
C GLN A 226 -20.14 17.23 -1.72
N ALA A 227 -19.29 16.57 -2.51
CA ALA A 227 -18.06 17.12 -3.05
C ALA A 227 -18.25 17.79 -4.43
N GLY A 228 -19.49 17.87 -4.93
CA GLY A 228 -19.82 18.50 -6.20
C GLY A 228 -19.66 17.59 -7.42
N PHE A 229 -19.61 16.27 -7.23
CA PHE A 229 -19.56 15.30 -8.32
C PHE A 229 -20.90 14.60 -8.51
N THR A 230 -21.28 14.42 -9.77
CA THR A 230 -22.45 13.65 -10.20
C THR A 230 -22.22 12.15 -10.05
N LYS A 231 -23.31 11.37 -10.14
CA LYS A 231 -23.23 9.91 -10.12
C LYS A 231 -22.47 9.39 -11.35
N GLU A 232 -22.66 10.02 -12.49
CA GLU A 232 -22.02 9.70 -13.75
C GLU A 232 -20.50 9.93 -13.67
N GLU A 233 -20.07 11.02 -13.03
CA GLU A 233 -18.65 11.28 -12.77
C GLU A 233 -18.04 10.28 -11.78
N GLN A 234 -18.80 9.87 -10.75
CA GLN A 234 -18.38 8.82 -9.83
C GLN A 234 -18.21 7.48 -10.56
N GLU A 235 -19.15 7.07 -11.40
CA GLU A 235 -19.01 5.84 -12.18
C GLU A 235 -17.87 5.92 -13.20
N ALA A 236 -17.66 7.08 -13.83
CA ALA A 236 -16.55 7.29 -14.75
C ALA A 236 -15.20 7.12 -14.04
N VAL A 237 -15.01 7.70 -12.85
CA VAL A 237 -13.73 7.52 -12.13
C VAL A 237 -13.54 6.08 -11.66
N LEU A 238 -14.61 5.37 -11.29
CA LEU A 238 -14.52 3.93 -10.98
C LEU A 238 -14.10 3.12 -12.21
N ASP A 239 -14.61 3.45 -13.39
CA ASP A 239 -14.17 2.83 -14.64
C ASP A 239 -12.68 3.07 -14.86
N TYR A 240 -12.23 4.32 -14.76
CA TYR A 240 -10.82 4.65 -14.91
C TYR A 240 -9.92 3.90 -13.93
N LEU A 241 -10.30 3.84 -12.64
CA LEU A 241 -9.52 3.14 -11.61
C LEU A 241 -9.44 1.63 -11.88
N LEU A 242 -10.52 1.02 -12.36
CA LEU A 242 -10.58 -0.41 -12.67
C LEU A 242 -9.89 -0.76 -13.99
N SER A 243 -9.70 0.20 -14.90
CA SER A 243 -8.99 0.00 -16.17
C SER A 243 -7.46 0.06 -16.06
N LEU A 244 -6.91 0.38 -14.88
CA LEU A 244 -5.47 0.62 -14.70
C LEU A 244 -4.66 -0.68 -14.76
N THR A 245 -3.92 -0.88 -15.84
CA THR A 245 -2.95 -1.96 -16.04
C THR A 245 -1.52 -1.41 -16.14
N SER A 246 -0.52 -2.28 -16.03
CA SER A 246 0.83 -1.92 -16.47
C SER A 246 0.85 -1.80 -17.99
N HIS A 247 1.68 -0.86 -18.46
CA HIS A 247 2.01 -0.66 -19.87
C HIS A 247 3.37 -1.29 -20.17
#